data_AF-A0A840NY50-F1
#
_entry.id   AF-A0A840NY50-F1
#
_cell.length_a   1.000
_cell.length_b   1.000
_cell.length_c   1.000
_cell.angle_alpha   90.00
_cell.angle_beta   90.00
_cell.angle_gamma   90.00
#
_symmetry.space_group_name_H-M   'P 1'
#
loop_
_entity.id
_entity.type
_entity.pdbx_description
1 polymer ?
#
loop_
_entity_poly.entity_id
_entity_poly.type
_entity_poly.pdbx_seq_one_letter_code
_entity_poly.pdbx_strand_id
1 'polypeptide(L)'
;MRLLPRLAVTLSAAALIGGLTACSEVQEVSNTLDKAQACLEATKVVGEVSSKFAGLAQNPEELGKALDEGAAKLEETAAKAGDTTLQEALQGLADAYQKLDVSDVNSAIDSAQQAATDTAKYLSDIQAACS
;
A
#
# COMPACT_ATOMS: atom_id res chain seq x y z
N MET A 1 11.77 2.41 -55.29
CA MET A 1 10.75 3.11 -54.47
C MET A 1 9.85 2.03 -53.88
N ARG A 2 9.69 1.75 -52.58
CA ARG A 2 10.05 2.39 -51.30
C ARG A 2 10.08 1.29 -50.20
N LEU A 3 11.01 1.45 -49.25
CA LEU A 3 11.07 1.04 -47.83
C LEU A 3 10.46 -0.31 -47.31
N LEU A 4 11.36 -1.20 -46.85
CA LEU A 4 11.25 -2.08 -45.65
C LEU A 4 11.07 -1.24 -44.34
N PRO A 5 10.91 -1.79 -43.10
CA PRO A 5 10.47 -3.12 -42.59
C PRO A 5 9.60 -3.02 -41.27
N ARG A 6 9.40 -4.17 -40.58
CA ARG A 6 9.09 -4.35 -39.13
C ARG A 6 7.66 -4.12 -38.62
N LEU A 7 6.93 -5.23 -38.44
CA LEU A 7 6.12 -5.45 -37.23
C LEU A 7 6.06 -6.96 -36.95
N ALA A 8 7.07 -7.42 -36.23
CA ALA A 8 7.06 -8.66 -35.47
C ALA A 8 6.90 -8.25 -34.00
N VAL A 9 5.72 -8.50 -33.42
CA VAL A 9 5.46 -8.55 -31.97
C VAL A 9 4.34 -9.59 -31.80
N THR A 10 4.70 -10.87 -31.88
CA THR A 10 4.72 -11.81 -30.73
C THR A 10 3.39 -11.97 -30.01
N LEU A 11 2.64 -12.93 -30.54
CA LEU A 11 1.66 -13.78 -29.88
C LEU A 11 2.28 -14.43 -28.61
N SER A 12 1.69 -14.25 -27.43
CA SER A 12 1.70 -15.22 -26.33
C SER A 12 0.71 -14.80 -25.25
N ALA A 13 -0.43 -15.48 -25.25
CA ALA A 13 -1.34 -15.54 -24.12
C ALA A 13 -0.68 -16.31 -22.98
N ALA A 14 -0.55 -15.67 -21.82
CA ALA A 14 -0.29 -16.33 -20.54
C ALA A 14 -1.39 -15.92 -19.57
N ALA A 15 -2.46 -16.73 -19.55
CA ALA A 15 -3.41 -16.75 -18.46
C ALA A 15 -2.71 -17.34 -17.23
N LEU A 16 -2.34 -16.49 -16.28
CA LEU A 16 -1.90 -16.88 -14.94
C LEU A 16 -2.94 -16.37 -13.93
N ILE A 17 -3.85 -17.28 -13.58
CA ILE A 17 -4.32 -17.58 -12.22
C ILE A 17 -4.20 -16.43 -11.21
N GLY A 18 -5.32 -15.76 -10.93
CA GLY A 18 -5.62 -15.12 -9.64
C GLY A 18 -5.03 -13.73 -9.38
N GLY A 19 -5.81 -12.69 -9.70
CA GLY A 19 -5.88 -11.47 -8.87
C GLY A 19 -4.64 -10.56 -8.81
N LEU A 20 -3.94 -10.34 -9.92
CA LEU A 20 -3.08 -9.16 -10.08
C LEU A 20 -3.48 -8.50 -11.38
N THR A 21 -4.60 -7.76 -11.37
CA THR A 21 -4.90 -6.82 -12.45
C THR A 21 -3.74 -5.84 -12.52
N ALA A 22 -2.88 -6.04 -13.52
CA ALA A 22 -1.92 -5.07 -13.95
C ALA A 22 -2.70 -3.81 -14.36
N CYS A 23 -2.83 -2.85 -13.43
CA CYS A 23 -3.26 -1.49 -13.70
C CYS A 23 -2.15 -0.76 -14.44
N SER A 24 -1.98 -1.10 -15.72
CA SER A 24 -1.44 -0.14 -16.68
C SER A 24 -2.50 0.91 -16.95
N GLU A 25 -2.09 2.14 -17.23
CA GLU A 25 -2.93 3.28 -17.65
C GLU A 25 -3.41 4.18 -16.50
N VAL A 26 -2.45 4.84 -15.84
CA VAL A 26 -2.76 6.02 -15.00
C VAL A 26 -2.51 7.28 -15.83
N GLN A 27 -3.59 7.95 -16.21
CA GLN A 27 -3.60 9.28 -16.82
C GLN A 27 -3.97 10.29 -15.72
N GLU A 28 -2.98 11.08 -15.30
CA GLU A 28 -3.15 12.18 -14.34
C GLU A 28 -3.87 13.37 -15.00
N VAL A 29 -4.86 13.97 -14.31
CA VAL A 29 -5.01 15.42 -14.01
C VAL A 29 -6.31 15.59 -13.19
N SER A 30 -6.22 15.49 -11.86
CA SER A 30 -7.14 16.02 -10.83
C SER A 30 -6.48 15.79 -9.46
N ASN A 31 -6.61 16.71 -8.50
CA ASN A 31 -6.00 16.57 -7.15
C ASN A 31 -6.56 15.38 -6.33
N THR A 32 -7.61 14.73 -6.81
CA THR A 32 -8.17 13.47 -6.34
C THR A 32 -7.72 12.33 -7.24
N LEU A 33 -7.19 11.26 -6.65
CA LEU A 33 -6.79 10.07 -7.38
C LEU A 33 -8.04 9.29 -7.80
N ASP A 34 -8.08 8.85 -9.06
CA ASP A 34 -9.05 7.85 -9.50
C ASP A 34 -8.88 6.57 -8.69
N LYS A 35 -9.98 5.85 -8.46
CA LYS A 35 -10.03 4.68 -7.55
C LYS A 35 -8.90 3.67 -7.82
N ALA A 36 -8.62 3.38 -9.09
CA ALA A 36 -7.53 2.47 -9.46
C ALA A 36 -6.13 2.99 -9.08
N GLN A 37 -5.89 4.30 -9.19
CA GLN A 37 -4.62 4.93 -8.82
C GLN A 37 -4.47 5.02 -7.30
N ALA A 38 -5.54 5.37 -6.60
CA ALA A 38 -5.58 5.36 -5.13
C ALA A 38 -5.30 3.95 -4.58
N CYS A 39 -5.84 2.91 -5.23
CA CYS A 39 -5.56 1.51 -4.90
C CYS A 39 -4.10 1.11 -5.12
N LEU A 40 -3.49 1.52 -6.23
CA LEU A 40 -2.07 1.28 -6.48
C LEU A 40 -1.19 1.98 -5.43
N GLU A 41 -1.45 3.25 -5.14
CA GLU A 41 -0.72 3.98 -4.10
C GLU A 41 -0.92 3.36 -2.72
N ALA A 42 -2.16 3.06 -2.33
CA ALA A 42 -2.49 2.40 -1.06
C ALA A 42 -1.72 1.10 -0.89
N THR A 43 -1.75 0.22 -1.90
CA THR A 43 -1.08 -1.08 -1.83
C THR A 43 0.46 -0.91 -1.76
N LYS A 44 1.00 0.08 -2.48
CA LYS A 44 2.42 0.41 -2.45
C LYS A 44 2.86 0.93 -1.08
N VAL A 45 2.13 1.90 -0.53
CA VAL A 45 2.41 2.46 0.80
C VAL A 45 2.35 1.36 1.84
N VAL A 46 1.30 0.53 1.83
CA VAL A 46 1.18 -0.62 2.74
C VAL A 46 2.37 -1.58 2.63
N GLY A 47 2.81 -1.91 1.41
CA GLY A 47 3.97 -2.76 1.17
C GLY A 47 5.29 -2.16 1.65
N GLU A 48 5.53 -0.87 1.40
CA GLU A 48 6.73 -0.15 1.85
C GLU A 48 6.78 -0.03 3.39
N VAL A 49 5.63 0.21 4.01
CA VAL A 49 5.54 0.44 5.46
C VAL A 49 5.71 -0.88 6.22
N SER A 50 5.02 -1.94 5.80
CA SER A 50 5.15 -3.28 6.42
C SER A 50 6.56 -3.87 6.31
N SER A 51 7.23 -3.68 5.18
CA SER A 51 8.60 -4.17 4.98
C SER A 51 9.63 -3.44 5.85
N LYS A 52 9.38 -2.18 6.22
CA LYS A 52 10.25 -1.43 7.15
C LYS A 52 10.16 -1.95 8.58
N PHE A 53 8.97 -2.31 9.07
CA PHE A 53 8.79 -2.69 10.48
C PHE A 53 9.55 -3.95 10.88
N ALA A 54 9.61 -4.95 10.00
CA ALA A 54 10.30 -6.20 10.27
C ALA A 54 11.80 -6.00 10.59
N GLY A 55 12.43 -4.98 10.01
CA GLY A 55 13.84 -4.64 10.25
C GLY A 55 14.09 -3.80 11.50
N LEU A 56 13.04 -3.23 12.10
CA LEU A 56 13.13 -2.22 13.16
C LEU A 56 12.64 -2.72 14.52
N ALA A 57 12.18 -3.98 14.62
CA ALA A 57 11.60 -4.54 15.85
C ALA A 57 12.52 -4.46 17.09
N GLN A 58 13.85 -4.40 16.90
CA GLN A 58 14.82 -4.27 18.00
C GLN A 58 15.20 -2.81 18.31
N ASN A 59 14.70 -1.85 17.54
CA ASN A 59 14.98 -0.42 17.64
C ASN A 59 13.67 0.35 17.90
N PRO A 60 13.21 0.46 19.16
CA PRO A 60 11.92 1.10 19.49
C PRO A 60 11.79 2.51 18.92
N GLU A 61 12.86 3.30 18.97
CA GLU A 61 12.88 4.68 18.49
C GLU A 61 12.70 4.77 16.96
N GLU A 62 13.40 3.91 16.21
CA GLU A 62 13.25 3.85 14.75
C GLU A 62 11.91 3.24 14.34
N LEU A 63 11.41 2.24 15.07
CA LEU A 63 10.11 1.64 14.84
C LEU A 63 8.98 2.66 15.05
N GLY A 64 9.01 3.40 16.15
CA GLY A 64 8.04 4.47 16.42
C GLY A 64 8.00 5.50 15.31
N LYS A 65 9.17 5.98 14.88
CA LYS A 65 9.26 6.91 13.76
C LYS A 65 8.72 6.31 12.46
N ALA A 66 9.03 5.05 12.18
CA ALA A 66 8.53 4.38 10.98
C ALA A 66 7.00 4.19 11.03
N LEU A 67 6.44 3.91 12.20
CA LEU A 67 5.00 3.79 12.42
C LEU A 67 4.30 5.13 12.19
N ASP A 68 4.86 6.21 12.74
CA ASP A 68 4.35 7.58 12.54
C ASP A 68 4.43 8.01 11.07
N GLU A 69 5.59 7.80 10.42
CA GLU A 69 5.76 8.09 8.99
C GLU A 69 4.81 7.25 8.13
N GLY A 70 4.60 5.99 8.50
CA GLY A 70 3.67 5.08 7.84
C GLY A 70 2.23 5.55 7.97
N ALA A 71 1.81 5.91 9.18
CA ALA A 71 0.48 6.45 9.46
C ALA A 71 0.22 7.74 8.68
N ALA A 72 1.16 8.69 8.69
CA ALA A 72 1.03 9.95 7.96
C ALA A 72 0.88 9.73 6.44
N LYS A 73 1.65 8.80 5.85
CA LYS A 73 1.50 8.45 4.43
C LYS A 73 0.14 7.81 4.12
N LEU A 74 -0.34 6.92 4.99
CA LEU A 74 -1.65 6.30 4.84
C LEU A 74 -2.77 7.33 4.93
N GLU A 75 -2.69 8.28 5.87
CA GLU A 75 -3.63 9.40 5.99
C GLU A 75 -3.60 10.30 4.74
N GLU A 76 -2.41 10.60 4.21
CA GLU A 76 -2.27 11.37 2.97
C GLU A 76 -2.90 10.65 1.77
N THR A 77 -2.64 9.34 1.62
CA THR A 77 -3.27 8.54 0.56
C THR A 77 -4.78 8.46 0.76
N ALA A 78 -5.26 8.32 1.99
CA ALA A 78 -6.68 8.31 2.32
C ALA A 78 -7.35 9.64 1.92
N ALA A 79 -6.74 10.78 2.25
CA ALA A 79 -7.26 12.09 1.91
C ALA A 79 -7.33 12.34 0.40
N LYS A 80 -6.47 11.67 -0.38
CA LYS A 80 -6.48 11.72 -1.86
C LYS A 80 -7.38 10.66 -2.48
N ALA A 81 -7.84 9.67 -1.72
CA ALA A 81 -8.74 8.63 -2.20
C ALA A 81 -10.12 9.24 -2.44
N GLY A 82 -10.62 9.15 -3.67
CA GLY A 82 -12.01 9.55 -3.98
C GLY A 82 -13.07 8.57 -3.49
N ASP A 83 -12.69 7.45 -2.88
CA ASP A 83 -13.56 6.37 -2.40
C ASP A 83 -13.57 6.32 -0.87
N THR A 84 -14.76 6.43 -0.26
CA THR A 84 -14.92 6.45 1.19
C THR A 84 -14.50 5.15 1.87
N THR A 85 -14.73 4.00 1.24
CA THR A 85 -14.34 2.70 1.81
C THR A 85 -12.83 2.57 1.86
N LEU A 86 -12.15 2.98 0.78
CA LEU A 86 -10.69 3.01 0.73
C LEU A 86 -10.12 4.01 1.75
N GLN A 87 -10.73 5.19 1.86
CA GLN A 87 -10.34 6.20 2.84
C GLN A 87 -10.45 5.66 4.28
N GLU A 88 -11.58 5.03 4.63
CA GLU A 88 -11.80 4.44 5.96
C GLU A 88 -10.82 3.32 6.27
N ALA A 89 -10.52 2.45 5.29
CA ALA A 89 -9.55 1.37 5.48
C ALA A 89 -8.13 1.89 5.71
N LEU A 90 -7.72 2.91 4.93
CA LEU A 90 -6.40 3.54 5.07
C LEU A 90 -6.28 4.33 6.39
N GLN A 91 -7.30 5.09 6.76
CA GLN A 91 -7.35 5.80 8.05
C GLN A 91 -7.34 4.82 9.22
N GLY A 92 -8.10 3.73 9.14
CA GLY A 92 -8.14 2.70 10.17
C GLY A 92 -6.78 2.02 10.39
N LEU A 93 -6.01 1.82 9.32
CA LEU A 93 -4.64 1.29 9.41
C LEU A 93 -3.67 2.32 10.01
N ALA A 94 -3.78 3.60 9.61
CA ALA A 94 -2.97 4.68 10.18
C ALA A 94 -3.21 4.81 11.70
N ASP A 95 -4.47 4.83 12.10
CA ASP A 95 -4.91 4.85 13.49
C ASP A 95 -4.39 3.63 14.27
N ALA A 96 -4.34 2.46 13.63
CA ALA A 96 -3.80 1.25 14.26
C ALA A 96 -2.32 1.43 14.58
N TYR A 97 -1.52 1.94 13.63
CA TYR A 97 -0.09 2.20 13.85
C TYR A 97 0.17 3.22 14.95
N GLN A 98 -0.60 4.31 15.01
CA GLN A 98 -0.45 5.34 16.04
C GLN A 98 -0.78 4.84 17.46
N LYS A 99 -1.54 3.74 17.59
CA LYS A 99 -1.91 3.14 18.88
C LYS A 99 -0.90 2.11 19.39
N LEU A 100 0.11 1.77 18.59
CA LEU A 100 1.10 0.77 18.97
C LEU A 100 2.09 1.33 19.98
N ASP A 101 2.38 0.54 21.01
CA ASP A 101 3.33 0.91 22.06
C ASP A 101 4.75 0.52 21.67
N VAL A 102 5.65 1.51 21.66
CA VAL A 102 7.08 1.31 21.34
C VAL A 102 7.97 1.81 22.47
N SER A 103 7.45 1.84 23.69
CA SER A 103 8.14 2.40 24.87
C SER A 103 9.45 1.67 25.22
N ASP A 104 9.55 0.39 24.89
CA ASP A 104 10.75 -0.42 25.06
C ASP A 104 10.86 -1.52 23.99
N VAL A 105 11.97 -2.27 23.99
CA VAL A 105 12.28 -3.28 22.97
C VAL A 105 11.26 -4.42 22.94
N ASN A 106 10.71 -4.85 24.08
CA ASN A 106 9.72 -5.93 24.08
C ASN A 106 8.41 -5.44 23.47
N SER A 107 7.94 -4.26 23.90
CA SER A 107 6.77 -3.62 23.30
C SER A 107 6.97 -3.33 21.81
N ALA A 108 8.19 -2.97 21.38
CA ALA A 108 8.50 -2.75 19.98
C ALA A 108 8.42 -4.04 19.13
N ILE A 109 8.88 -5.18 19.66
CA ILE A 109 8.73 -6.47 18.98
C ILE A 109 7.26 -6.84 18.85
N ASP A 110 6.48 -6.68 19.92
CA ASP A 110 5.05 -6.95 19.92
C ASP A 110 4.30 -6.00 18.96
N SER A 111 4.64 -4.73 18.97
CA SER A 111 4.09 -3.72 18.06
C SER A 111 4.47 -3.96 16.61
N ALA A 112 5.70 -4.40 16.30
CA ALA A 112 6.06 -4.77 14.94
C ALA A 112 5.22 -5.96 14.43
N GLN A 113 4.97 -6.96 15.28
CA GLN A 113 4.09 -8.09 14.95
C GLN A 113 2.62 -7.66 14.81
N GLN A 114 2.17 -6.77 15.69
CA GLN A 114 0.81 -6.26 15.65
C GLN A 114 0.58 -5.36 14.43
N ALA A 115 1.54 -4.50 14.08
CA ALA A 115 1.52 -3.71 12.85
C ALA A 115 1.39 -4.61 11.61
N ALA A 116 2.11 -5.73 11.54
CA ALA A 116 1.99 -6.69 10.46
C ALA A 116 0.61 -7.37 10.42
N THR A 117 0.03 -7.68 11.59
CA THR A 117 -1.31 -8.26 11.72
C THR A 117 -2.39 -7.28 11.28
N ASP A 118 -2.31 -6.03 11.76
CA ASP A 118 -3.23 -4.96 11.39
C ASP A 118 -3.10 -4.63 9.90
N THR A 119 -1.87 -4.62 9.38
CA THR A 119 -1.62 -4.49 7.93
C THR A 119 -2.37 -5.56 7.15
N ALA A 120 -2.23 -6.83 7.51
CA ALA A 120 -2.86 -7.93 6.78
C ALA A 120 -4.40 -7.84 6.81
N LYS A 121 -4.94 -7.43 7.96
CA LYS A 121 -6.38 -7.17 8.11
C LYS A 121 -6.85 -6.07 7.17
N TYR A 122 -6.27 -4.87 7.29
CA TYR A 122 -6.69 -3.72 6.48
C TYR A 122 -6.32 -3.86 5.00
N LEU A 123 -5.29 -4.63 4.65
CA LEU A 123 -4.97 -4.94 3.26
C LEU A 123 -6.12 -5.69 2.59
N SER A 124 -6.82 -6.57 3.31
CA SER A 124 -8.00 -7.25 2.79
C SER A 124 -9.14 -6.27 2.52
N ASP A 125 -9.34 -5.29 3.42
CA ASP A 125 -10.36 -4.23 3.27
C ASP A 125 -10.02 -3.29 2.12
N ILE A 126 -8.74 -2.90 1.98
CA ILE A 126 -8.22 -2.11 0.86
C ILE A 126 -8.45 -2.87 -0.45
N GLN A 127 -8.10 -4.16 -0.53
CA GLN A 127 -8.32 -4.96 -1.73
C GLN A 127 -9.80 -5.09 -2.09
N ALA A 128 -10.67 -5.27 -1.10
CA ALA A 128 -12.12 -5.29 -1.30
C ALA A 128 -12.64 -3.94 -1.81
N ALA A 129 -12.16 -2.84 -1.23
CA ALA A 129 -12.47 -1.49 -1.70
C ALA A 129 -11.98 -1.29 -3.13
N CYS A 130 -10.88 -1.92 -3.54
CA CYS A 130 -10.28 -1.81 -4.88
C CYS A 130 -10.91 -2.70 -5.96
N SER A 131 -11.82 -3.61 -5.59
CA SER A 131 -12.55 -4.49 -6.51
C SER A 131 -13.87 -3.89 -7.03
#